data_AF-A0A4Q3KFR6-F1
#
_entry.id   AF-A0A4Q3KFR6-F1
#
_cell.length_a   1.000
_cell.length_b   1.000
_cell.length_c   1.000
_cell.angle_alpha   90.00
_cell.angle_beta   90.00
_cell.angle_gamma   90.00
#
_symmetry.space_group_name_H-M   'P 1'
#
loop_
_entity.id
_entity.type
_entity.pdbx_description
1 polymer ?
#
loop_
_entity_poly.entity_id
_entity_poly.type
_entity_poly.pdbx_seq_one_letter_code
_entity_poly.pdbx_strand_id
1 'polypeptide(L)'
;MSITPSLTIAQLNPDGSVPVPADPSAVVDKAVQAAQMEQQVQALQERLDALQDVLNKPLSEILADHEKGQETALAWDRHAAMWMLAQRAMRRVALDLAAQQGVSEEDVVARALAYANGVLNGADEEDLGGSVAPAQMAHIARHRAHLRKQFR
;
A
#
# COMPACT_ATOMS: atom_id res chain seq x y z
N MET A 1 -64.68 15.51 36.46
CA MET A 1 -63.60 16.34 35.90
C MET A 1 -63.86 17.77 36.30
N SER A 2 -63.06 18.31 37.22
CA SER A 2 -63.14 19.72 37.64
C SER A 2 -61.83 20.40 37.27
N ILE A 3 -61.87 21.25 36.25
CA ILE A 3 -60.76 22.11 35.83
C ILE A 3 -60.95 23.42 36.59
N THR A 4 -60.31 23.55 37.74
CA THR A 4 -60.17 24.87 38.40
C THR A 4 -59.07 25.64 37.67
N PRO A 5 -59.35 26.82 37.11
CA PRO A 5 -58.31 27.67 36.56
C PRO A 5 -57.48 28.23 37.72
N SER A 6 -56.23 27.79 37.84
CA SER A 6 -55.26 28.39 38.75
C SER A 6 -54.99 29.82 38.29
N LEU A 7 -55.59 30.81 38.96
CA LEU A 7 -55.34 32.23 38.72
C LEU A 7 -53.93 32.58 39.24
N THR A 8 -52.93 32.58 38.35
CA THR A 8 -51.59 33.08 38.65
C THR A 8 -51.58 34.61 38.50
N ILE A 9 -51.36 35.32 39.60
CA ILE A 9 -51.17 36.78 39.61
C ILE A 9 -49.77 37.09 39.08
N ALA A 10 -49.68 37.81 37.96
CA ALA A 10 -48.41 38.21 37.36
C ALA A 10 -47.72 39.29 38.22
N GLN A 11 -46.51 39.02 38.69
CA GLN A 11 -45.68 40.04 39.38
C GLN A 11 -45.05 40.97 38.36
N LEU A 12 -45.15 42.30 38.58
CA LEU A 12 -44.53 43.30 37.71
C LEU A 12 -42.99 43.20 37.76
N ASN A 13 -42.36 43.45 36.62
CA ASN A 13 -40.91 43.65 36.55
C ASN A 13 -40.52 44.91 37.35
N PRO A 14 -39.26 45.05 37.80
CA PRO A 14 -38.79 46.20 38.58
C PRO A 14 -38.87 47.57 37.87
N ASP A 15 -39.12 47.58 36.56
CA ASP A 15 -39.39 48.74 35.70
C ASP A 15 -40.91 49.05 35.57
N GLY A 16 -41.77 48.32 36.31
CA GLY A 16 -43.23 48.52 36.27
C GLY A 16 -43.94 47.91 35.05
N SER A 17 -43.23 47.21 34.17
CA SER A 17 -43.82 46.46 33.06
C SER A 17 -44.41 45.12 33.53
N VAL A 18 -45.55 44.72 32.94
CA VAL A 18 -46.14 43.39 33.17
C VAL A 18 -45.33 42.35 32.38
N PRO A 19 -44.93 41.20 32.97
CA PRO A 19 -44.30 40.13 32.22
C PRO A 19 -45.26 39.66 31.13
N VAL A 20 -44.91 39.90 29.87
CA VAL A 20 -45.65 39.32 28.74
C VAL A 20 -45.48 37.81 28.85
N PRO A 21 -46.57 37.01 28.94
CA PRO A 21 -46.46 35.57 28.91
C PRO A 21 -45.65 35.19 27.68
N ALA A 22 -44.55 34.43 27.86
CA ALA A 22 -43.77 33.95 26.73
C ALA A 22 -44.73 33.31 25.74
N ASP A 23 -44.76 33.83 24.51
CA ASP A 23 -45.73 33.39 23.51
C ASP A 23 -45.56 31.87 23.34
N PRO A 24 -46.56 31.06 23.70
CA PRO A 24 -46.45 29.62 23.61
C PRO A 24 -46.15 29.17 22.18
N SER A 25 -46.52 29.96 21.16
CA SER A 25 -46.13 29.70 19.77
C SER A 25 -44.62 29.82 19.55
N ALA A 26 -43.94 30.80 20.16
CA ALA A 26 -42.49 30.97 20.04
C ALA A 26 -41.67 29.86 20.75
N VAL A 27 -42.22 29.25 21.80
CA VAL A 27 -41.61 28.08 22.47
C VAL A 27 -41.79 26.83 21.61
N VAL A 28 -42.97 26.66 21.00
CA VAL A 28 -43.24 25.57 20.05
C VAL A 28 -42.36 25.71 18.80
N ASP A 29 -42.21 26.90 18.23
CA ASP A 29 -41.38 27.15 17.06
C ASP A 29 -39.90 26.85 17.32
N LYS A 30 -39.38 27.20 18.51
CA LYS A 30 -38.01 26.83 18.92
C LYS A 30 -37.84 25.33 19.11
N ALA A 31 -38.82 24.64 19.69
CA ALA A 31 -38.78 23.19 19.84
C ALA A 31 -38.84 22.48 18.48
N VAL A 32 -39.65 22.99 17.55
CA VAL A 32 -39.74 22.50 16.17
C VAL A 32 -38.42 22.72 15.41
N GLN A 33 -37.80 23.89 15.55
CA GLN A 33 -36.48 24.16 14.96
C GLN A 33 -35.38 23.27 15.54
N ALA A 34 -35.36 23.07 16.86
CA ALA A 34 -34.41 22.15 17.50
C ALA A 34 -34.58 20.71 17.00
N ALA A 35 -35.82 20.21 16.91
CA ALA A 35 -36.10 18.89 16.37
C ALA A 35 -35.72 18.75 14.89
N GLN A 36 -35.90 19.80 14.08
CA GLN A 36 -35.46 19.81 12.68
C GLN A 36 -33.94 19.80 12.55
N MET A 37 -33.22 20.50 13.43
CA MET A 37 -31.75 20.49 13.46
C MET A 37 -31.22 19.12 13.89
N GLU A 38 -31.83 18.49 14.89
CA GLU A 38 -31.49 17.12 15.30
C GLU A 38 -31.69 16.12 14.15
N GLN A 39 -32.80 16.22 13.42
CA GLN A 39 -33.05 15.40 12.23
C GLN A 39 -32.01 15.63 11.12
N GLN A 40 -31.60 16.88 10.89
CA GLN A 40 -30.57 17.20 9.91
C GLN A 40 -29.20 16.63 10.31
N VAL A 41 -28.83 16.76 11.60
CA VAL A 41 -27.59 16.18 12.13
C VAL A 41 -27.60 14.68 11.99
N GLN A 42 -28.70 14.01 12.32
CA GLN A 42 -28.84 12.56 12.20
C GLN A 42 -28.73 12.11 10.74
N ALA A 43 -29.39 12.82 9.81
CA ALA A 43 -29.29 12.53 8.38
C ALA A 43 -27.87 12.76 7.82
N LEU A 44 -27.15 13.76 8.33
CA LEU A 44 -25.74 13.99 7.96
C LEU A 44 -24.83 12.89 8.52
N GLN A 45 -25.08 12.45 9.76
CA GLN A 45 -24.34 11.35 10.38
C GLN A 45 -24.50 10.06 9.58
N GLU A 46 -25.73 9.70 9.21
CA GLU A 46 -26.03 8.52 8.39
C GLU A 46 -25.35 8.59 7.01
N ARG A 47 -25.29 9.77 6.39
CA ARG A 47 -24.56 9.96 5.14
C ARG A 47 -23.05 9.81 5.30
N LEU A 48 -22.49 10.30 6.40
CA LEU A 48 -21.07 10.14 6.70
C LEU A 48 -20.74 8.67 6.95
N ASP A 49 -21.54 7.95 7.73
CA ASP A 49 -21.34 6.53 8.00
C ASP A 49 -21.43 5.71 6.70
N ALA A 50 -22.43 5.99 5.85
CA ALA A 50 -22.56 5.32 4.56
C ALA A 50 -21.36 5.60 3.62
N LEU A 51 -20.83 6.83 3.61
CA LEU A 51 -19.63 7.16 2.84
C LEU A 51 -18.39 6.48 3.43
N GLN A 52 -18.28 6.47 4.76
CA GLN A 52 -17.18 5.81 5.48
C GLN A 52 -17.15 4.32 5.15
N ASP A 53 -18.29 3.63 5.14
CA ASP A 53 -18.40 2.22 4.79
C ASP A 53 -17.98 1.93 3.34
N VAL A 54 -18.41 2.79 2.40
CA VAL A 54 -18.04 2.66 0.99
C VAL A 54 -16.54 2.88 0.76
N LEU A 55 -15.91 3.78 1.51
CA LEU A 55 -14.50 4.13 1.33
C LEU A 55 -13.54 3.24 2.12
N ASN A 56 -13.92 2.78 3.31
CA ASN A 56 -13.06 2.00 4.19
C ASN A 56 -12.58 0.71 3.51
N LYS A 57 -13.49 -0.01 2.84
CA LYS A 57 -13.15 -1.25 2.17
C LYS A 57 -12.08 -1.08 1.07
N PRO A 58 -12.29 -0.25 0.02
CA PRO A 58 -11.28 -0.08 -1.02
C PRO A 58 -9.98 0.54 -0.49
N LEU A 59 -10.03 1.43 0.50
CA LEU A 59 -8.81 1.97 1.11
C LEU A 59 -8.02 0.90 1.85
N SER A 60 -8.68 0.03 2.60
CA SER A 60 -8.01 -1.08 3.28
C SER A 60 -7.37 -2.06 2.29
N GLU A 61 -8.03 -2.34 1.16
CA GLU A 61 -7.50 -3.20 0.10
C GLU A 61 -6.26 -2.56 -0.57
N ILE A 62 -6.32 -1.27 -0.91
CA ILE A 62 -5.19 -0.53 -1.50
C ILE A 62 -3.98 -0.51 -0.55
N LEU A 63 -4.20 -0.27 0.73
CA LEU A 63 -3.12 -0.25 1.72
C LEU A 63 -2.48 -1.63 1.89
N ALA A 64 -3.29 -2.69 1.92
CA ALA A 64 -2.79 -4.06 1.99
C ALA A 64 -1.97 -4.44 0.74
N ASP A 65 -2.44 -4.08 -0.46
CA ASP A 65 -1.70 -4.30 -1.70
C ASP A 65 -0.39 -3.50 -1.74
N HIS A 66 -0.41 -2.28 -1.22
CA HIS A 66 0.79 -1.45 -1.12
C HIS A 66 1.82 -2.03 -0.14
N GLU A 67 1.40 -2.49 1.05
CA GLU A 67 2.27 -3.15 2.02
C GLU A 67 2.92 -4.39 1.41
N LYS A 68 2.13 -5.25 0.76
CA LYS A 68 2.63 -6.42 0.02
C LYS A 68 3.60 -6.02 -1.10
N GLY A 69 3.32 -4.94 -1.80
CA GLY A 69 4.22 -4.35 -2.81
C GLY A 69 5.57 -3.95 -2.21
N GLN A 70 5.57 -3.29 -1.04
CA GLN A 70 6.80 -2.92 -0.35
C GLN A 70 7.59 -4.13 0.15
N GLU A 71 6.92 -5.13 0.73
CA GLU A 71 7.56 -6.36 1.18
C GLU A 71 8.23 -7.11 0.03
N THR A 72 7.53 -7.25 -1.09
CA THR A 72 8.10 -7.90 -2.29
C THR A 72 9.27 -7.11 -2.87
N ALA A 73 9.19 -5.77 -2.92
CA ALA A 73 10.31 -4.93 -3.35
C ALA A 73 11.54 -5.10 -2.45
N LEU A 74 11.35 -5.12 -1.12
CA LEU A 74 12.44 -5.37 -0.16
C LEU A 74 13.02 -6.78 -0.30
N ALA A 75 12.19 -7.79 -0.58
CA ALA A 75 12.67 -9.14 -0.83
C ALA A 75 13.55 -9.21 -2.10
N TRP A 76 13.14 -8.52 -3.17
CA TRP A 76 13.93 -8.41 -4.40
C TRP A 76 15.25 -7.68 -4.18
N ASP A 77 15.26 -6.59 -3.41
CA ASP A 77 16.47 -5.84 -3.08
C ASP A 77 17.47 -6.69 -2.29
N ARG A 78 17.01 -7.40 -1.25
CA ARG A 78 17.85 -8.33 -0.48
C ARG A 78 18.40 -9.47 -1.34
N HIS A 79 17.56 -10.03 -2.23
CA HIS A 79 18.00 -11.07 -3.15
C HIS A 79 19.06 -10.54 -4.13
N ALA A 80 18.87 -9.33 -4.67
CA ALA A 80 19.84 -8.69 -5.56
C ALA A 80 21.18 -8.43 -4.83
N ALA A 81 21.15 -7.96 -3.58
CA ALA A 81 22.34 -7.77 -2.77
C ALA A 81 23.09 -9.09 -2.52
N MET A 82 22.38 -10.16 -2.16
CA MET A 82 22.95 -11.49 -1.98
C MET A 82 23.56 -12.04 -3.28
N TRP A 83 22.87 -11.85 -4.40
CA TRP A 83 23.34 -12.25 -5.72
C TRP A 83 24.64 -11.51 -6.09
N MET A 84 24.73 -10.20 -5.88
CA MET A 84 25.93 -9.42 -6.14
C MET A 84 27.10 -9.81 -5.24
N LEU A 85 26.83 -10.08 -3.95
CA LEU A 85 27.83 -10.60 -3.03
C LEU A 85 28.39 -11.95 -3.51
N ALA A 86 27.51 -12.88 -3.88
CA ALA A 86 27.89 -14.20 -4.38
C ALA A 86 28.71 -14.10 -5.67
N GLN A 87 28.29 -13.27 -6.64
CA GLN A 87 29.03 -13.02 -7.88
C GLN A 87 30.44 -12.47 -7.60
N ARG A 88 30.56 -11.52 -6.66
CA ARG A 88 31.86 -10.96 -6.28
C ARG A 88 32.78 -12.00 -5.63
N ALA A 89 32.22 -12.83 -4.74
CA ALA A 89 32.97 -13.91 -4.09
C ALA A 89 33.44 -14.96 -5.11
N MET A 90 32.55 -15.41 -6.00
CA MET A 90 32.89 -16.36 -7.07
C MET A 90 33.93 -15.80 -8.03
N ARG A 91 33.80 -14.52 -8.44
CA ARG A 91 34.82 -13.85 -9.27
C ARG A 91 36.18 -13.84 -8.58
N ARG A 92 36.24 -13.55 -7.27
CA ARG A 92 37.50 -13.54 -6.54
C ARG A 92 38.16 -14.92 -6.54
N VAL A 93 37.38 -15.97 -6.27
CA VAL A 93 37.87 -17.36 -6.31
C VAL A 93 38.36 -17.73 -7.71
N ALA A 94 37.62 -17.37 -8.76
CA ALA A 94 38.02 -17.64 -10.14
C ALA A 94 39.34 -16.95 -10.51
N LEU A 95 39.53 -15.69 -10.12
CA LEU A 95 40.78 -14.96 -10.36
C LEU A 95 41.96 -15.54 -9.57
N ASP A 96 41.74 -15.94 -8.31
CA ASP A 96 42.78 -16.57 -7.50
C ASP A 96 43.23 -17.93 -8.09
N LEU A 97 42.28 -18.71 -8.62
CA LEU A 97 42.58 -19.96 -9.33
C LEU A 97 43.24 -19.72 -10.69
N ALA A 98 42.83 -18.69 -11.42
CA ALA A 98 43.44 -18.31 -12.69
C ALA A 98 44.89 -17.87 -12.53
N ALA A 99 45.17 -17.07 -11.49
CA ALA A 99 46.52 -16.64 -11.15
C ALA A 99 47.44 -17.83 -10.84
N GLN A 100 46.96 -18.86 -10.14
CA GLN A 100 47.70 -20.10 -9.90
C GLN A 100 48.03 -20.86 -11.19
N GLN A 101 47.22 -20.69 -12.24
CA GLN A 101 47.40 -21.29 -13.56
C GLN A 101 48.14 -20.37 -14.54
N GLY A 102 48.57 -19.18 -14.11
CA GLY A 102 49.22 -18.19 -14.98
C GLY A 102 48.29 -17.56 -16.03
N VAL A 103 46.97 -17.63 -15.83
CA VAL A 103 45.97 -17.04 -16.73
C VAL A 103 45.66 -15.60 -16.29
N SER A 104 45.59 -14.69 -17.27
CA SER A 104 45.31 -13.28 -16.99
C SER A 104 43.84 -13.05 -16.60
N GLU A 105 43.56 -11.96 -15.88
CA GLU A 105 42.17 -11.55 -15.59
C GLU A 105 41.37 -11.28 -16.86
N GLU A 106 41.99 -10.68 -17.88
CA GLU A 106 41.35 -10.36 -19.15
C GLU A 106 40.85 -11.64 -19.85
N ASP A 107 41.66 -12.69 -19.87
CA ASP A 107 41.28 -13.98 -20.46
C ASP A 107 40.15 -14.65 -19.68
N VAL A 108 40.15 -14.55 -18.35
CA VAL A 108 39.06 -15.07 -17.51
C VAL A 108 37.75 -14.36 -17.81
N VAL A 109 37.79 -13.02 -17.92
CA VAL A 109 36.60 -12.21 -18.23
C VAL A 109 36.09 -12.51 -19.64
N ALA A 110 36.99 -12.59 -20.62
CA ALA A 110 36.63 -12.94 -22.00
C ALA A 110 35.96 -14.32 -22.09
N ARG A 111 36.49 -15.32 -21.37
CA ARG A 111 35.88 -16.65 -21.29
C ARG A 111 34.51 -16.63 -20.61
N ALA A 112 34.36 -15.90 -19.50
CA ALA A 112 33.08 -15.78 -18.81
C ALA A 112 31.99 -15.15 -19.70
N LEU A 113 32.34 -14.12 -20.48
CA LEU A 113 31.44 -13.52 -21.46
C LEU A 113 31.09 -14.48 -22.59
N ALA A 114 32.05 -15.27 -23.08
CA ALA A 114 31.80 -16.29 -24.09
C ALA A 114 30.79 -17.35 -23.59
N TYR A 115 30.97 -17.86 -22.37
CA TYR A 115 30.03 -18.80 -21.76
C TYR A 115 28.64 -18.19 -21.56
N ALA A 116 28.54 -16.95 -21.06
CA ALA A 116 27.27 -16.27 -20.91
C ALA A 116 26.53 -16.11 -22.25
N ASN A 117 27.27 -15.78 -23.31
CA ASN A 117 26.73 -15.68 -24.66
C ASN A 117 26.31 -17.05 -25.21
N GLY A 118 27.09 -18.10 -24.98
CA GLY A 118 26.76 -19.48 -25.36
C GLY A 118 25.46 -19.98 -24.70
N VAL A 119 25.31 -19.76 -23.40
CA VAL A 119 24.09 -20.11 -22.63
C VAL A 119 22.85 -19.37 -23.15
N LEU A 120 23.00 -18.09 -23.53
CA LEU A 120 21.87 -17.24 -23.92
C LEU A 120 21.53 -17.33 -25.41
N ASN A 121 22.52 -17.43 -26.30
CA ASN A 121 22.38 -17.29 -27.75
C ASN A 121 22.84 -18.53 -28.53
N GLY A 122 23.45 -19.52 -27.90
CA GLY A 122 23.83 -20.79 -28.54
C GLY A 122 22.63 -21.59 -29.05
N ALA A 123 22.85 -22.37 -30.10
CA ALA A 123 21.81 -23.17 -30.76
C ALA A 123 21.26 -24.29 -29.86
N ASP A 124 22.08 -24.83 -28.95
CA ASP A 124 21.78 -26.02 -28.14
C ASP A 124 21.70 -25.76 -26.62
N GLU A 125 21.50 -24.50 -26.20
CA GLU A 125 21.43 -24.13 -24.76
C GLU A 125 22.61 -24.69 -23.95
N GLU A 126 23.81 -24.12 -24.15
CA GLU A 126 25.05 -24.60 -23.52
C GLU A 126 24.87 -24.74 -22.00
N ASP A 127 24.95 -25.96 -21.49
CA ASP A 127 24.92 -26.26 -20.07
C ASP A 127 26.35 -26.22 -19.53
N LEU A 128 26.61 -25.28 -18.62
CA LEU A 128 27.92 -25.12 -17.96
C LEU A 128 28.17 -26.22 -16.90
N GLY A 129 27.22 -27.15 -16.72
CA GLY A 129 27.27 -28.25 -15.79
C GLY A 129 27.02 -27.82 -14.34
N GLY A 130 27.23 -28.77 -13.43
CA GLY A 130 27.03 -28.57 -11.99
C GLY A 130 25.71 -29.11 -11.47
N SER A 131 25.61 -29.24 -10.14
CA SER A 131 24.53 -29.96 -9.47
C SER A 131 23.15 -29.27 -9.52
N VAL A 132 23.09 -28.02 -9.99
CA VAL A 132 21.86 -27.20 -10.01
C VAL A 132 21.44 -26.82 -11.44
N ALA A 133 22.13 -27.35 -12.46
CA ALA A 133 21.96 -27.00 -13.86
C ALA A 133 20.50 -27.11 -14.38
N PRO A 134 19.72 -28.18 -14.10
CA PRO A 134 18.38 -28.31 -14.68
C PRO A 134 17.40 -27.21 -14.26
N ALA A 135 17.41 -26.83 -12.98
CA ALA A 135 16.52 -25.80 -12.45
C ALA A 135 16.93 -24.39 -12.91
N GLN A 136 18.24 -24.13 -13.01
CA GLN A 136 18.79 -22.87 -13.51
C GLN A 136 18.50 -22.69 -15.00
N MET A 137 18.71 -23.72 -15.81
CA MET A 137 18.41 -23.67 -17.24
C MET A 137 16.92 -23.46 -17.51
N ALA A 138 16.05 -24.13 -16.75
CA ALA A 138 14.60 -23.88 -16.84
C ALA A 138 14.24 -22.43 -16.46
N HIS A 139 14.93 -21.82 -15.49
CA HIS A 139 14.71 -20.42 -15.13
C HIS A 139 15.23 -19.46 -16.21
N ILE A 140 16.44 -19.69 -16.72
CA ILE A 140 17.04 -18.91 -17.82
C ILE A 140 16.13 -18.97 -19.05
N ALA A 141 15.62 -20.15 -19.42
CA ALA A 141 14.71 -20.32 -20.55
C ALA A 141 13.45 -19.45 -20.43
N ARG A 142 12.85 -19.35 -19.23
CA ARG A 142 11.67 -18.49 -18.98
C ARG A 142 11.97 -17.00 -19.19
N HIS A 143 13.20 -16.56 -18.92
CA HIS A 143 13.58 -15.14 -18.98
C HIS A 143 14.51 -14.81 -20.16
N ARG A 144 14.81 -15.78 -21.04
CA ARG A 144 15.83 -15.67 -22.10
C ARG A 144 15.61 -14.48 -23.02
N ALA A 145 14.37 -14.22 -23.44
CA ALA A 145 14.05 -13.09 -24.32
C ALA A 145 14.39 -11.72 -23.69
N HIS A 146 14.26 -11.61 -22.37
CA HIS A 146 14.66 -10.41 -21.64
C HIS A 146 16.19 -10.32 -21.51
N LEU A 147 16.82 -11.43 -21.08
CA LEU A 147 18.27 -11.51 -20.87
C LEU A 147 19.07 -11.23 -22.16
N ARG A 148 18.63 -11.75 -23.31
CA ARG A 148 19.30 -11.52 -24.61
C ARG A 148 19.47 -10.05 -24.97
N LYS A 149 18.56 -9.17 -24.52
CA LYS A 149 18.68 -7.72 -24.78
C LYS A 149 19.86 -7.09 -24.06
N GLN A 150 20.35 -7.69 -22.99
CA GLN A 150 21.45 -7.19 -22.17
C GLN A 150 22.82 -7.62 -22.68
N PHE A 151 22.89 -8.65 -23.53
CA PHE A 151 24.13 -9.23 -24.08
C PHE A 151 24.24 -9.05 -25.60
N ARG A 152 23.51 -8.08 -26.17
CA ARG A 152 23.62 -7.67 -27.58
C ARG A 152 24.63 -6.57 -27.78
#